data_AF-A0A496ZJ54-F1
#
_entry.id   AF-A0A496ZJ54-F1
#
_cell.length_a   1.000
_cell.length_b   1.000
_cell.length_c   1.000
_cell.angle_alpha   90.00
_cell.angle_beta   90.00
_cell.angle_gamma   90.00
#
_symmetry.space_group_name_H-M   'P 1'
#
loop_
_entity.id
_entity.type
_entity.pdbx_description
1 polymer ?
#
loop_
_entity_poly.entity_id
_entity_poly.type
_entity_poly.pdbx_seq_one_letter_code
_entity_poly.pdbx_strand_id
1 'polypeptide(L)'
;MISGKINCWEALKCGREPGGANAEELGTCPAAVDATFDGFNQGSKGGRLCWLVAGTFCEGEAQGTFAKKQISCRDCSFYEQVHAEEGTARLSDGSINVFAISNKGRVLTYNEDRYFIRILEDGATLVGIADGLGGEVSGDYAAEIITGRLAGMRSVEKGFETEQLTAFANESDKAILEESRRYTDLEAMGTTLLCAVIREDKAYWVHVGDSRLYLFRESRLLQITEDQTLARFLVKEEEIRPEHVSTHYSRNVMDQYIGCGYCEPESGSLGLKRRDLVILMTDGLHKTIPDEKMAEILRKSSSIESRARSLLGAALENGGNDNITIVVAEVTRKIYK
;
A
#
# COMPACT_ATOMS: atom_id res chain seq x y z
N MET A 1 -28.06 -1.52 4.61
CA MET A 1 -27.36 -0.28 4.24
C MET A 1 -26.20 -0.14 5.21
N ILE A 2 -24.98 -0.38 4.74
CA ILE A 2 -23.78 -0.08 5.55
C ILE A 2 -23.79 1.45 5.68
N SER A 3 -23.87 1.96 6.90
CA SER A 3 -23.68 3.39 7.17
C SER A 3 -22.38 3.81 6.49
N GLY A 4 -22.44 4.74 5.54
CA GLY A 4 -21.23 5.25 4.88
C GLY A 4 -20.25 5.78 5.92
N LYS A 5 -18.95 5.54 5.68
CA LYS A 5 -17.89 6.18 6.46
C LYS A 5 -17.97 7.69 6.22
N ILE A 6 -17.77 8.49 7.27
CA ILE A 6 -17.96 9.95 7.23
C ILE A 6 -16.65 10.67 6.91
N ASN A 7 -16.72 11.81 6.24
CA ASN A 7 -15.57 12.65 5.92
C ASN A 7 -15.15 13.55 7.10
N CYS A 8 -14.00 14.22 6.96
CA CYS A 8 -13.41 15.00 8.05
C CYS A 8 -14.32 16.13 8.55
N TRP A 9 -15.00 16.84 7.65
CA TRP A 9 -15.87 17.96 8.02
C TRP A 9 -17.14 17.50 8.75
N GLU A 10 -17.61 16.28 8.48
CA GLU A 10 -18.75 15.65 9.17
C GLU A 10 -18.33 15.15 10.56
N ALA A 11 -17.16 14.50 10.65
CA ALA A 11 -16.63 13.98 11.91
C ALA A 11 -16.26 15.11 12.89
N LEU A 12 -15.55 16.13 12.39
CA LEU A 12 -15.07 17.26 13.19
C LEU A 12 -16.10 18.38 13.33
N LYS A 13 -17.20 18.32 12.56
CA LYS A 13 -18.29 19.32 12.57
C LYS A 13 -17.80 20.76 12.40
N CYS A 14 -16.81 20.96 11.52
CA CYS A 14 -16.20 22.27 11.33
C CYS A 14 -17.09 23.27 10.57
N GLY A 15 -18.14 22.79 9.87
CA GLY A 15 -19.10 23.62 9.14
C GLY A 15 -18.51 24.33 7.92
N ARG A 16 -17.39 23.83 7.37
CA ARG A 16 -16.67 24.44 6.23
C ARG A 16 -16.83 23.65 4.93
N GLU A 17 -17.80 22.74 4.87
CA GLU A 17 -18.30 22.14 3.64
C GLU A 17 -19.12 23.14 2.80
N PRO A 18 -19.38 22.88 1.51
CA PRO A 18 -20.26 23.71 0.71
C PRO A 18 -21.63 23.92 1.37
N GLY A 19 -21.99 25.17 1.68
CA GLY A 19 -23.23 25.52 2.37
C GLY A 19 -23.22 25.30 3.89
N GLY A 20 -22.07 24.94 4.46
CA GLY A 20 -21.88 24.81 5.90
C GLY A 20 -21.90 26.16 6.63
N ALA A 21 -22.18 26.11 7.94
CA ALA A 21 -22.41 27.30 8.77
C ALA A 21 -21.23 28.29 8.82
N ASN A 22 -20.01 27.82 8.57
CA ASN A 22 -18.78 28.61 8.60
C ASN A 22 -18.17 28.85 7.21
N ALA A 23 -18.81 28.35 6.14
CA ALA A 23 -18.25 28.43 4.78
C ALA A 23 -18.26 29.85 4.19
N GLU A 24 -19.25 30.68 4.54
CA GLU A 24 -19.31 32.07 4.07
C GLU A 24 -18.23 32.96 4.71
N GLU A 25 -18.02 32.82 6.03
CA GLU A 25 -17.06 33.66 6.78
C GLU A 25 -15.62 33.16 6.63
N LEU A 26 -15.39 31.85 6.78
CA LEU A 26 -14.04 31.28 6.80
C LEU A 26 -13.61 30.70 5.45
N GLY A 27 -14.52 30.65 4.47
CA GLY A 27 -14.32 29.98 3.19
C GLY A 27 -14.48 28.46 3.27
N THR A 28 -14.91 27.87 2.16
CA THR A 28 -15.03 26.40 2.03
C THR A 28 -13.67 25.72 2.14
N CYS A 29 -13.58 24.67 2.95
CA CYS A 29 -12.34 23.91 3.14
C CYS A 29 -12.02 23.08 1.88
N PRO A 30 -10.77 23.11 1.39
CA PRO A 30 -10.35 22.30 0.24
C PRO A 30 -10.72 20.81 0.33
N ALA A 31 -10.63 20.19 1.51
CA ALA A 31 -11.00 18.78 1.68
C ALA A 31 -12.46 18.48 1.27
N ALA A 32 -13.37 19.45 1.36
CA ALA A 32 -14.78 19.29 1.04
C ALA A 32 -15.13 19.60 -0.42
N VAL A 33 -14.16 20.05 -1.24
CA VAL A 33 -14.41 20.47 -2.63
C VAL A 33 -13.42 19.90 -3.63
N ASP A 34 -12.17 19.68 -3.22
CA ASP A 34 -11.15 19.02 -4.04
C ASP A 34 -11.61 17.59 -4.30
N ALA A 35 -11.71 17.19 -5.56
CA ALA A 35 -12.15 15.84 -5.95
C ALA A 35 -10.98 14.91 -6.31
N THR A 36 -9.74 15.36 -6.12
CA THR A 36 -8.52 14.60 -6.46
C THR A 36 -8.49 13.25 -5.75
N PHE A 37 -9.02 13.18 -4.53
CA PHE A 37 -9.04 11.99 -3.68
C PHE A 37 -10.47 11.45 -3.46
N ASP A 38 -11.37 11.61 -4.42
CA ASP A 38 -12.76 11.16 -4.28
C ASP A 38 -12.85 9.63 -4.25
N GLY A 39 -13.59 9.09 -3.28
CA GLY A 39 -13.71 7.64 -3.04
C GLY A 39 -12.62 7.05 -2.12
N PHE A 40 -11.61 7.82 -1.73
CA PHE A 40 -10.52 7.31 -0.91
C PHE A 40 -10.91 7.09 0.53
N ASN A 41 -10.44 5.97 1.08
CA ASN A 41 -10.85 5.48 2.41
C ASN A 41 -12.38 5.47 2.56
N GLN A 42 -13.10 5.27 1.44
CA GLN A 42 -14.56 5.33 1.35
C GLN A 42 -15.18 6.70 1.66
N GLY A 43 -14.41 7.78 1.45
CA GLY A 43 -14.87 9.16 1.52
C GLY A 43 -15.31 9.75 0.19
N SER A 44 -15.75 11.00 0.22
CA SER A 44 -16.11 11.78 -0.96
C SER A 44 -15.28 13.05 -1.06
N LYS A 45 -15.20 13.66 -2.24
CA LYS A 45 -14.38 14.85 -2.53
C LYS A 45 -12.92 14.62 -2.20
N GLY A 46 -12.39 15.20 -1.12
CA GLY A 46 -11.01 14.95 -0.69
C GLY A 46 -10.80 13.56 -0.08
N GLY A 47 -11.85 12.73 -0.09
CA GLY A 47 -11.86 11.42 0.55
C GLY A 47 -11.77 11.52 2.06
N ARG A 48 -11.48 10.40 2.72
CA ARG A 48 -11.08 10.39 4.14
C ARG A 48 -9.55 10.43 4.25
N LEU A 49 -8.96 11.42 3.57
CA LEU A 49 -7.52 11.70 3.48
C LEU A 49 -7.27 13.20 3.65
N CYS A 50 -8.02 13.84 4.55
CA CYS A 50 -7.95 15.28 4.68
C CYS A 50 -6.54 15.77 5.00
N TRP A 51 -5.65 14.95 5.59
CA TRP A 51 -4.23 15.27 5.83
C TRP A 51 -3.41 15.49 4.55
N LEU A 52 -3.85 14.93 3.41
CA LEU A 52 -3.19 15.05 2.11
C LEU A 52 -3.78 16.13 1.20
N VAL A 53 -4.76 16.91 1.67
CA VAL A 53 -5.32 18.00 0.87
C VAL A 53 -4.64 19.32 1.22
N ALA A 54 -3.91 19.93 0.30
CA ALA A 54 -3.22 21.19 0.56
C ALA A 54 -4.22 22.29 0.99
N GLY A 55 -3.80 23.16 1.92
CA GLY A 55 -4.58 24.33 2.31
C GLY A 55 -5.86 24.05 3.11
N THR A 56 -6.04 22.82 3.63
CA THR A 56 -7.11 22.55 4.59
C THR A 56 -6.96 23.36 5.86
N PHE A 57 -8.09 23.57 6.52
CA PHE A 57 -8.16 24.25 7.80
C PHE A 57 -8.71 23.32 8.87
N CYS A 58 -8.05 23.32 10.03
CA CYS A 58 -8.49 22.62 11.23
C CYS A 58 -8.40 23.61 12.41
N GLU A 59 -9.36 23.54 13.32
CA GLU A 59 -9.40 24.40 14.53
C GLU A 59 -9.30 25.92 14.25
N GLY A 60 -9.77 26.36 13.09
CA GLY A 60 -9.73 27.78 12.68
C GLY A 60 -8.42 28.23 12.05
N GLU A 61 -7.40 27.38 11.98
CA GLU A 61 -6.09 27.71 11.42
C GLU A 61 -5.79 26.93 10.13
N ALA A 62 -5.11 27.61 9.20
CA ALA A 62 -4.57 26.97 8.01
C ALA A 62 -3.44 26.03 8.41
N GLN A 63 -3.51 24.76 8.01
CA GLN A 63 -2.61 23.73 8.51
C GLN A 63 -1.20 23.74 7.88
N GLY A 64 -0.86 24.75 7.08
CA GLY A 64 0.47 24.93 6.50
C GLY A 64 0.81 23.95 5.37
N THR A 65 2.10 23.61 5.26
CA THR A 65 2.64 22.67 4.25
C THR A 65 2.26 21.23 4.58
N PHE A 66 2.40 20.33 3.61
CA PHE A 66 2.10 18.90 3.74
C PHE A 66 2.79 18.24 4.95
N ALA A 67 4.10 18.41 5.10
CA ALA A 67 4.86 17.79 6.19
C ALA A 67 4.39 18.25 7.58
N LYS A 68 4.25 19.57 7.80
CA LYS A 68 3.73 20.13 9.07
C LYS A 68 2.36 19.59 9.41
N LYS A 69 1.52 19.48 8.38
CA LYS A 69 0.16 19.01 8.52
C LYS A 69 0.08 17.52 8.80
N GLN A 70 0.90 16.69 8.17
CA GLN A 70 0.87 15.26 8.42
C GLN A 70 1.37 14.93 9.82
N ILE A 71 2.30 15.71 10.38
CA ILE A 71 2.64 15.65 11.81
C ILE A 71 1.43 16.06 12.66
N SER A 72 0.85 17.25 12.44
CA SER A 72 -0.27 17.73 13.26
C SER A 72 -1.52 16.86 13.15
N CYS A 73 -1.75 16.25 11.99
CA CYS A 73 -2.89 15.39 11.74
C CYS A 73 -2.76 14.02 12.40
N ARG A 74 -1.55 13.54 12.72
CA ARG A 74 -1.38 12.24 13.40
C ARG A 74 -2.03 12.21 14.79
N ASP A 75 -2.13 13.36 15.45
CA ASP A 75 -2.83 13.54 16.73
C ASP A 75 -4.34 13.86 16.54
N CYS A 76 -4.83 13.94 15.30
CA CYS A 76 -6.23 14.23 15.02
C CYS A 76 -7.10 12.99 15.22
N SER A 77 -8.20 13.14 15.96
CA SER A 77 -9.17 12.07 16.19
C SER A 77 -9.76 11.49 14.89
N PHE A 78 -9.91 12.31 13.84
CA PHE A 78 -10.36 11.82 12.54
C PHE A 78 -9.30 10.98 11.83
N TYR A 79 -8.02 11.37 11.91
CA TYR A 79 -6.93 10.59 11.36
C TYR A 79 -6.85 9.21 12.04
N GLU A 80 -6.87 9.18 13.37
CA GLU A 80 -6.88 7.94 14.16
C GLU A 80 -8.08 7.06 13.80
N GLN A 81 -9.27 7.66 13.67
CA GLN A 81 -10.48 6.95 13.28
C GLN A 81 -10.32 6.28 11.91
N VAL A 82 -9.83 7.00 10.90
CA VAL A 82 -9.63 6.42 9.57
C VAL A 82 -8.65 5.26 9.63
N HIS A 83 -7.49 5.44 10.26
CA HIS A 83 -6.47 4.38 10.32
C HIS A 83 -6.95 3.15 11.12
N ALA A 84 -7.73 3.34 12.19
CA ALA A 84 -8.35 2.24 12.92
C ALA A 84 -9.35 1.47 12.05
N GLU A 85 -10.11 2.19 11.22
CA GLU A 85 -11.10 1.60 10.32
C GLU A 85 -10.52 0.99 9.04
N GLU A 86 -9.30 1.39 8.64
CA GLU A 86 -8.56 0.84 7.51
C GLU A 86 -7.51 -0.20 7.93
N GLY A 87 -7.43 -0.60 9.21
CA GLY A 87 -6.46 -1.62 9.66
C GLY A 87 -6.68 -3.02 9.06
N THR A 88 -7.90 -3.30 8.57
CA THR A 88 -8.22 -4.51 7.80
C THR A 88 -9.25 -4.22 6.73
N ALA A 89 -9.15 -4.89 5.58
CA ALA A 89 -10.16 -4.81 4.53
C ALA A 89 -10.47 -6.18 3.92
N ARG A 90 -11.67 -6.30 3.35
CA ARG A 90 -12.15 -7.49 2.64
C ARG A 90 -12.77 -7.09 1.31
N LEU A 91 -12.52 -7.90 0.30
CA LEU A 91 -13.09 -7.74 -1.04
C LEU A 91 -13.43 -9.12 -1.61
N SER A 92 -14.48 -9.21 -2.40
CA SER A 92 -14.78 -10.41 -3.19
C SER A 92 -15.46 -10.02 -4.48
N ASP A 93 -14.94 -10.48 -5.61
CA ASP A 93 -15.59 -10.37 -6.93
C ASP A 93 -16.39 -11.64 -7.30
N GLY A 94 -16.51 -12.59 -6.35
CA GLY A 94 -17.12 -13.90 -6.54
C GLY A 94 -16.17 -14.97 -7.10
N SER A 95 -15.08 -14.57 -7.75
CA SER A 95 -14.04 -15.45 -8.30
C SER A 95 -12.71 -15.36 -7.53
N ILE A 96 -12.46 -14.22 -6.89
CA ILE A 96 -11.33 -13.90 -6.03
C ILE A 96 -11.87 -13.39 -4.69
N ASN A 97 -11.32 -13.90 -3.59
CA ASN A 97 -11.53 -13.34 -2.25
C ASN A 97 -10.22 -12.69 -1.79
N VAL A 98 -10.28 -11.46 -1.30
CA VAL A 98 -9.11 -10.74 -0.78
C VAL A 98 -9.33 -10.36 0.67
N PHE A 99 -8.28 -10.53 1.48
CA PHE A 99 -8.18 -9.99 2.82
C PHE A 99 -6.87 -9.22 2.95
N ALA A 100 -6.94 -8.01 3.47
CA ALA A 100 -5.79 -7.18 3.77
C ALA A 100 -5.74 -6.85 5.27
N ILE A 101 -4.53 -6.77 5.82
CA ILE A 101 -4.27 -6.32 7.18
C ILE A 101 -2.98 -5.52 7.20
N SER A 102 -2.98 -4.41 7.93
CA SER A 102 -1.79 -3.61 8.18
C SER A 102 -1.69 -3.27 9.66
N ASN A 103 -0.48 -3.29 10.20
CA ASN A 103 -0.21 -3.06 11.61
C ASN A 103 1.12 -2.34 11.79
N LYS A 104 1.16 -1.36 12.69
CA LYS A 104 2.37 -0.58 12.96
C LYS A 104 3.51 -1.36 13.63
N GLY A 105 3.28 -2.59 14.06
CA GLY A 105 4.20 -3.33 14.91
C GLY A 105 4.10 -2.93 16.38
N ARG A 106 5.14 -3.25 17.16
CA ARG A 106 5.22 -2.97 18.61
C ARG A 106 6.20 -1.84 18.95
N VAL A 107 7.15 -1.58 18.06
CA VAL A 107 8.25 -0.64 18.30
C VAL A 107 7.94 0.75 17.72
N LEU A 108 7.36 0.80 16.53
CA LEU A 108 7.11 2.04 15.82
C LEU A 108 5.86 2.77 16.34
N THR A 109 5.92 4.09 16.30
CA THR A 109 4.81 4.96 16.73
C THR A 109 3.71 5.01 15.69
N TYR A 110 4.11 5.05 14.41
CA TYR A 110 3.25 5.22 13.24
C TYR A 110 3.36 4.04 12.28
N ASN A 111 2.38 3.94 11.39
CA ASN A 111 2.36 2.97 10.30
C ASN A 111 2.59 3.72 8.99
N GLU A 112 3.74 3.51 8.37
CA GLU A 112 4.15 4.07 7.08
C GLU A 112 3.81 3.12 5.92
N ASP A 113 3.40 1.88 6.23
CA ASP A 113 2.86 0.97 5.23
C ASP A 113 1.45 1.38 4.80
N ARG A 114 1.15 1.10 3.54
CA ARG A 114 -0.20 1.14 2.98
C ARG A 114 -0.52 -0.09 2.16
N TYR A 115 -1.81 -0.42 2.09
CA TYR A 115 -2.33 -1.38 1.14
C TYR A 115 -3.50 -0.78 0.35
N PHE A 116 -3.80 -1.38 -0.79
CA PHE A 116 -4.92 -1.01 -1.63
C PHE A 116 -5.59 -2.26 -2.20
N ILE A 117 -6.93 -2.33 -2.16
CA ILE A 117 -7.70 -3.40 -2.80
C ILE A 117 -8.95 -2.81 -3.48
N ARG A 118 -9.23 -3.22 -4.72
CA ARG A 118 -10.39 -2.75 -5.49
C ARG A 118 -10.82 -3.73 -6.57
N ILE A 119 -12.13 -3.80 -6.84
CA ILE A 119 -12.65 -4.34 -8.11
C ILE A 119 -12.74 -3.18 -9.11
N LEU A 120 -12.01 -3.31 -10.21
CA LEU A 120 -11.99 -2.36 -11.31
C LEU A 120 -13.32 -2.40 -12.09
N GLU A 121 -13.59 -1.36 -12.87
CA GLU A 121 -14.82 -1.25 -13.68
C GLU A 121 -14.93 -2.35 -14.73
N ASP A 122 -13.79 -2.87 -15.18
CA ASP A 122 -13.70 -4.01 -16.10
C ASP A 122 -13.79 -5.39 -15.42
N GLY A 123 -14.03 -5.41 -14.10
CA GLY A 123 -14.19 -6.62 -13.29
C GLY A 123 -12.91 -7.29 -12.80
N ALA A 124 -11.71 -6.77 -13.11
CA ALA A 124 -10.49 -7.28 -12.49
C ALA A 124 -10.36 -6.86 -11.03
N THR A 125 -9.64 -7.67 -10.25
CA THR A 125 -9.28 -7.34 -8.87
C THR A 125 -7.86 -6.73 -8.85
N LEU A 126 -7.74 -5.47 -8.45
CA LEU A 126 -6.47 -4.78 -8.19
C LEU A 126 -6.13 -4.90 -6.71
N VAL A 127 -4.91 -5.36 -6.41
CA VAL A 127 -4.33 -5.38 -5.06
C VAL A 127 -2.97 -4.70 -5.08
N GLY A 128 -2.58 -4.04 -4.00
CA GLY A 128 -1.26 -3.42 -3.89
C GLY A 128 -0.85 -3.14 -2.45
N ILE A 129 0.46 -2.98 -2.26
CA ILE A 129 1.10 -2.52 -1.03
C ILE A 129 2.20 -1.51 -1.35
N ALA A 130 2.49 -0.64 -0.39
CA ALA A 130 3.56 0.33 -0.42
C ALA A 130 4.13 0.45 1.00
N ASP A 131 5.45 0.43 1.12
CA ASP A 131 6.19 0.56 2.38
C ASP A 131 6.93 1.90 2.33
N GLY A 132 6.61 2.81 3.24
CA GLY A 132 7.13 4.17 3.25
C GLY A 132 8.60 4.21 3.68
N LEU A 133 9.45 4.86 2.88
CA LEU A 133 10.88 5.05 3.18
C LEU A 133 11.14 6.49 3.65
N GLY A 134 11.93 6.63 4.71
CA GLY A 134 12.34 7.95 5.24
C GLY A 134 12.20 8.10 6.75
N GLY A 135 11.52 7.16 7.42
CA GLY A 135 11.51 7.02 8.88
C GLY A 135 10.75 8.09 9.66
N GLU A 136 9.91 8.89 8.98
CA GLU A 136 9.09 9.92 9.60
C GLU A 136 7.77 10.18 8.83
N VAL A 137 7.67 11.35 8.19
CA VAL A 137 6.44 11.88 7.59
C VAL A 137 6.48 11.70 6.08
N SER A 138 7.68 11.79 5.51
CA SER A 138 7.95 11.62 4.08
C SER A 138 7.59 10.24 3.57
N GLY A 139 8.02 9.16 4.24
CA GLY A 139 7.70 7.79 3.83
C GLY A 139 6.21 7.50 3.82
N ASP A 140 5.54 7.83 4.92
CA ASP A 140 4.08 7.75 5.07
C ASP A 140 3.35 8.54 3.97
N TYR A 141 3.87 9.70 3.58
CA TYR A 141 3.29 10.50 2.50
C TYR A 141 3.46 9.84 1.12
N ALA A 142 4.64 9.29 0.83
CA ALA A 142 4.91 8.58 -0.41
C ALA A 142 3.97 7.39 -0.58
N ALA A 143 3.80 6.58 0.47
CA ALA A 143 2.91 5.42 0.45
C ALA A 143 1.44 5.81 0.21
N GLU A 144 1.01 6.95 0.77
CA GLU A 144 -0.32 7.52 0.50
C GLU A 144 -0.49 8.08 -0.92
N ILE A 145 0.57 8.65 -1.51
CA ILE A 145 0.54 9.04 -2.93
C ILE A 145 0.36 7.80 -3.81
N ILE A 146 0.98 6.67 -3.47
CA ILE A 146 0.80 5.41 -4.21
C ILE A 146 -0.63 4.89 -4.14
N THR A 147 -1.21 4.76 -2.94
CA THR A 147 -2.63 4.38 -2.80
C THR A 147 -3.52 5.39 -3.53
N GLY A 148 -3.12 6.66 -3.46
CA GLY A 148 -3.52 7.78 -4.30
C GLY A 148 -3.75 7.37 -5.75
N ARG A 149 -2.64 7.13 -6.41
CA ARG A 149 -2.61 6.86 -7.83
C ARG A 149 -3.31 5.53 -8.16
N LEU A 150 -3.20 4.50 -7.32
CA LEU A 150 -3.91 3.23 -7.49
C LEU A 150 -5.43 3.39 -7.50
N ALA A 151 -5.98 4.30 -6.69
CA ALA A 151 -7.40 4.61 -6.72
C ALA A 151 -7.84 5.40 -7.97
N GLY A 152 -6.91 6.05 -8.67
CA GLY A 152 -7.15 6.63 -10.00
C GLY A 152 -7.27 5.58 -11.10
N MET A 153 -6.71 4.38 -10.89
CA MET A 153 -6.79 3.27 -11.84
C MET A 153 -8.20 2.66 -11.82
N ARG A 154 -9.03 3.01 -12.81
CA ARG A 154 -10.43 2.55 -12.93
C ARG A 154 -10.59 1.27 -13.74
N SER A 155 -9.71 1.06 -14.71
CA SER A 155 -9.63 -0.14 -15.55
C SER A 155 -8.18 -0.37 -15.96
N VAL A 156 -7.88 -1.60 -16.38
CA VAL A 156 -6.59 -1.97 -16.97
C VAL A 156 -6.85 -2.78 -18.23
N GLU A 157 -6.35 -2.28 -19.37
CA GLU A 157 -6.67 -2.87 -20.66
C GLU A 157 -6.16 -4.31 -20.77
N LYS A 158 -7.06 -5.22 -21.16
CA LYS A 158 -6.73 -6.63 -21.32
C LYS A 158 -5.70 -6.81 -22.43
N GLY A 159 -4.59 -7.47 -22.14
CA GLY A 159 -3.45 -7.64 -23.04
C GLY A 159 -2.31 -6.64 -22.80
N PHE A 160 -2.56 -5.56 -22.04
CA PHE A 160 -1.59 -4.53 -21.71
C PHE A 160 -1.35 -4.40 -20.21
N GLU A 161 -1.79 -5.38 -19.40
CA GLU A 161 -1.75 -5.28 -17.94
C GLU A 161 -0.34 -4.98 -17.43
N THR A 162 0.67 -5.73 -17.87
CA THR A 162 2.06 -5.56 -17.44
C THR A 162 2.64 -4.21 -17.89
N GLU A 163 2.31 -3.77 -19.10
CA GLU A 163 2.78 -2.49 -19.65
C GLU A 163 2.17 -1.31 -18.87
N GLN A 164 0.86 -1.33 -18.63
CA GLN A 164 0.18 -0.28 -17.88
C GLN A 164 0.62 -0.23 -16.41
N LEU A 165 0.86 -1.37 -15.78
CA LEU A 165 1.42 -1.42 -14.42
C LEU A 165 2.86 -0.90 -14.38
N THR A 166 3.68 -1.19 -15.39
CA THR A 166 5.05 -0.66 -15.51
C THR A 166 5.04 0.85 -15.74
N ALA A 167 4.17 1.35 -16.62
CA ALA A 167 3.97 2.78 -16.83
C ALA A 167 3.51 3.48 -15.54
N PHE A 168 2.56 2.86 -14.82
CA PHE A 168 2.09 3.35 -13.53
C PHE A 168 3.23 3.54 -12.51
N ALA A 169 4.14 2.57 -12.38
CA ALA A 169 5.28 2.66 -11.49
C ALA A 169 6.20 3.84 -11.88
N ASN A 170 6.58 3.93 -13.16
CA ASN A 170 7.44 5.01 -13.67
C ASN A 170 6.83 6.41 -13.52
N GLU A 171 5.52 6.55 -13.73
CA GLU A 171 4.82 7.82 -13.53
C GLU A 171 4.71 8.18 -12.05
N SER A 172 4.54 7.18 -11.19
CA SER A 172 4.48 7.39 -9.74
C SER A 172 5.84 7.83 -9.18
N ASP A 173 6.93 7.29 -9.71
CA ASP A 173 8.30 7.70 -9.39
C ASP A 173 8.53 9.18 -9.69
N LYS A 174 8.17 9.62 -10.89
CA LYS A 174 8.24 11.04 -11.27
C LYS A 174 7.36 11.92 -10.39
N ALA A 175 6.13 11.48 -10.08
CA ALA A 175 5.20 12.25 -9.26
C ALA A 175 5.72 12.43 -7.82
N ILE A 176 6.22 11.37 -7.20
CA ILE A 176 6.79 11.42 -5.85
C ILE A 176 8.07 12.26 -5.84
N LEU A 177 8.94 12.12 -6.85
CA LEU A 177 10.14 12.96 -6.98
C LEU A 177 9.79 14.44 -7.13
N GLU A 178 8.82 14.79 -7.98
CA GLU A 178 8.36 16.17 -8.15
C GLU A 178 7.81 16.75 -6.84
N GLU A 179 7.04 15.95 -6.10
CA GLU A 179 6.48 16.37 -4.81
C GLU A 179 7.56 16.53 -3.74
N SER A 180 8.55 15.63 -3.69
CA SER A 180 9.71 15.73 -2.80
C SER A 180 10.52 17.01 -3.02
N ARG A 181 10.58 17.52 -4.26
CA ARG A 181 11.30 18.74 -4.63
C ARG A 181 10.53 20.02 -4.29
N ARG A 182 9.22 19.94 -4.05
CA ARG A 182 8.39 21.11 -3.71
C ARG A 182 8.58 21.57 -2.27
N TYR A 183 8.97 20.67 -1.37
CA TYR A 183 9.07 20.94 0.06
C TYR A 183 10.35 20.36 0.63
N THR A 184 11.18 21.19 1.27
CA THR A 184 12.44 20.76 1.91
C THR A 184 12.22 19.69 2.97
N ASP A 185 11.08 19.73 3.66
CA ASP A 185 10.70 18.74 4.69
C ASP A 185 10.33 17.35 4.11
N LEU A 186 10.29 17.21 2.78
CA LEU A 186 10.03 15.94 2.06
C LEU A 186 11.26 15.47 1.27
N GLU A 187 12.44 16.00 1.57
CA GLU A 187 13.68 15.57 0.92
C GLU A 187 13.91 14.07 1.17
N ALA A 188 14.30 13.36 0.11
CA ALA A 188 14.46 11.89 0.09
C ALA A 188 13.18 11.07 0.39
N MET A 189 11.99 11.65 0.20
CA MET A 189 10.73 10.92 0.21
C MET A 189 10.75 9.75 -0.79
N GLY A 190 10.39 8.56 -0.32
CA GLY A 190 10.28 7.39 -1.18
C GLY A 190 9.39 6.31 -0.59
N THR A 191 9.05 5.32 -1.40
CA THR A 191 8.29 4.15 -0.96
C THR A 191 8.55 2.96 -1.87
N THR A 192 8.33 1.74 -1.38
CA THR A 192 8.20 0.58 -2.26
C THR A 192 6.87 0.63 -3.03
N LEU A 193 6.76 -0.16 -4.09
CA LEU A 193 5.49 -0.43 -4.75
C LEU A 193 5.47 -1.90 -5.11
N LEU A 194 4.44 -2.62 -4.66
CA LEU A 194 4.11 -3.93 -5.22
C LEU A 194 2.61 -3.97 -5.46
N CYS A 195 2.19 -4.13 -6.71
CA CYS A 195 0.77 -4.30 -7.02
C CYS A 195 0.54 -5.36 -8.08
N ALA A 196 -0.67 -5.91 -8.08
CA ALA A 196 -1.09 -6.93 -9.01
C ALA A 196 -2.55 -6.75 -9.45
N VAL A 197 -2.77 -6.96 -10.75
CA VAL A 197 -4.11 -7.07 -11.36
C VAL A 197 -4.40 -8.55 -11.56
N ILE A 198 -5.45 -9.03 -10.90
CA ILE A 198 -5.92 -10.41 -10.99
C ILE A 198 -7.14 -10.43 -11.89
N ARG A 199 -7.02 -11.15 -13.00
CA ARG A 199 -8.08 -11.31 -14.00
C ARG A 199 -8.14 -12.77 -14.41
N GLU A 200 -9.34 -13.34 -14.36
CA GLU A 200 -9.60 -14.72 -14.78
C GLU A 200 -8.70 -15.74 -14.05
N ASP A 201 -7.69 -16.27 -14.75
CA ASP A 201 -6.73 -17.26 -14.27
C ASP A 201 -5.30 -16.73 -14.29
N LYS A 202 -5.09 -15.41 -14.25
CA LYS A 202 -3.76 -14.79 -14.22
C LYS A 202 -3.67 -13.66 -13.19
N ALA A 203 -2.50 -13.52 -12.60
CA ALA A 203 -2.07 -12.30 -11.92
C ALA A 203 -0.95 -11.64 -12.72
N TYR A 204 -1.13 -10.37 -13.05
CA TYR A 204 -0.11 -9.50 -13.64
C TYR A 204 0.39 -8.57 -12.55
N TRP A 205 1.69 -8.38 -12.44
CA TRP A 205 2.29 -7.66 -11.32
C TRP A 205 3.40 -6.73 -11.77
N VAL A 206 3.64 -5.70 -10.97
CA VAL A 206 4.82 -4.83 -11.02
C VAL A 206 5.34 -4.68 -9.60
N HIS A 207 6.65 -4.65 -9.44
CA HIS A 207 7.28 -4.33 -8.16
C HIS A 207 8.49 -3.40 -8.32
N VAL A 208 8.66 -2.55 -7.30
CA VAL A 208 9.84 -1.73 -7.04
C VAL A 208 10.13 -1.80 -5.53
N GLY A 209 11.36 -2.19 -5.17
CA GLY A 209 11.82 -2.30 -3.78
C GLY A 209 11.97 -3.74 -3.28
N ASP A 210 11.79 -3.94 -1.97
CA ASP A 210 11.99 -5.24 -1.31
C ASP A 210 10.70 -5.86 -0.76
N SER A 211 9.54 -5.23 -0.97
CA SER A 211 8.25 -5.86 -0.71
C SER A 211 8.03 -7.06 -1.63
N ARG A 212 7.45 -8.14 -1.09
CA ARG A 212 7.46 -9.46 -1.74
C ARG A 212 6.11 -9.95 -2.22
N LEU A 213 6.10 -10.50 -3.43
CA LEU A 213 5.00 -11.27 -3.99
C LEU A 213 5.28 -12.76 -3.85
N TYR A 214 4.33 -13.50 -3.30
CA TYR A 214 4.38 -14.94 -3.18
C TYR A 214 3.17 -15.62 -3.82
N LEU A 215 3.42 -16.79 -4.41
CA LEU A 215 2.39 -17.76 -4.78
C LEU A 215 2.40 -18.91 -3.76
N PHE A 216 1.29 -19.10 -3.06
CA PHE A 216 1.08 -20.30 -2.25
C PHE A 216 0.17 -21.28 -2.99
N ARG A 217 0.74 -22.41 -3.41
CA ARG A 217 0.06 -23.47 -4.17
C ARG A 217 0.46 -24.83 -3.62
N GLU A 218 -0.54 -25.71 -3.42
CA GLU A 218 -0.31 -27.10 -3.01
C GLU A 218 0.64 -27.22 -1.80
N SER A 219 0.45 -26.35 -0.81
CA SER A 219 1.26 -26.28 0.41
C SER A 219 2.71 -25.79 0.25
N ARG A 220 3.08 -25.28 -0.93
CA ARG A 220 4.38 -24.67 -1.19
C ARG A 220 4.22 -23.16 -1.31
N LEU A 221 5.13 -22.44 -0.66
CA LEU A 221 5.26 -20.99 -0.76
C LEU A 221 6.41 -20.70 -1.74
N LEU A 222 6.12 -20.00 -2.84
CA LEU A 222 7.09 -19.64 -3.87
C LEU A 222 7.19 -18.12 -3.95
N GLN A 223 8.37 -17.58 -3.69
CA GLN A 223 8.65 -16.17 -3.92
C GLN A 223 8.69 -15.89 -5.42
N ILE A 224 8.00 -14.84 -5.87
CA ILE A 224 7.87 -14.46 -7.28
C ILE A 224 8.75 -13.25 -7.60
N THR A 225 8.78 -12.25 -6.73
CA THR A 225 9.65 -11.06 -6.87
C THR A 225 11.01 -11.30 -6.23
N GLU A 226 12.01 -10.52 -6.60
CA GLU A 226 13.35 -10.59 -6.03
C GLU A 226 13.73 -9.21 -5.48
N ASP A 227 14.09 -9.13 -4.20
CA ASP A 227 14.31 -7.85 -3.51
C ASP A 227 15.35 -6.97 -4.22
N GLN A 228 14.98 -5.75 -4.58
CA GLN A 228 15.87 -4.79 -5.25
C GLN A 228 16.79 -4.08 -4.24
N THR A 229 17.74 -4.84 -3.69
CA THR A 229 18.72 -4.39 -2.69
C THR A 229 20.08 -4.10 -3.31
N LEU A 230 20.90 -3.30 -2.62
CA LEU A 230 22.25 -2.97 -3.05
C LEU A 230 23.13 -4.23 -3.16
N ALA A 231 22.93 -5.23 -2.28
CA ALA A 231 23.64 -6.50 -2.42
C ALA A 231 23.27 -7.24 -3.72
N ARG A 232 21.99 -7.22 -4.13
CA ARG A 232 21.54 -7.77 -5.41
C ARG A 232 22.15 -7.00 -6.59
N PHE A 233 22.17 -5.68 -6.53
CA PHE A 233 22.82 -4.84 -7.54
C PHE A 233 24.30 -5.20 -7.70
N LEU A 234 25.05 -5.33 -6.60
CA LEU A 234 26.46 -5.73 -6.63
C LEU A 234 26.69 -7.14 -7.23
N VAL A 235 25.72 -8.06 -7.10
CA VAL A 235 25.79 -9.34 -7.82
C VAL A 235 25.60 -9.15 -9.32
N LYS A 236 24.63 -8.32 -9.73
CA LYS A 236 24.37 -8.01 -11.15
C LYS A 236 25.60 -7.39 -11.81
N GLU A 237 26.34 -6.56 -11.08
CA GLU A 237 27.60 -5.95 -11.53
C GLU A 237 28.84 -6.87 -11.37
N GLU A 238 28.65 -8.14 -10.98
CA GLU A 238 29.72 -9.13 -10.75
C GLU A 238 30.75 -8.74 -9.65
N GLU A 239 30.46 -7.74 -8.83
CA GLU A 239 31.30 -7.26 -7.72
C GLU A 239 31.26 -8.20 -6.51
N ILE A 240 30.14 -8.91 -6.30
CA ILE A 240 30.02 -9.98 -5.30
C ILE A 240 29.41 -11.25 -5.90
N ARG A 241 29.73 -12.40 -5.30
CA ARG A 241 29.13 -13.69 -5.69
C ARG A 241 27.71 -13.83 -5.13
N PRO A 242 26.77 -14.50 -5.84
CA PRO A 242 25.41 -14.74 -5.35
C PRO A 242 25.35 -15.39 -3.96
N GLU A 243 26.27 -16.31 -3.67
CA GLU A 243 26.36 -16.99 -2.36
C GLU A 243 26.63 -16.06 -1.16
N HIS A 244 27.09 -14.83 -1.40
CA HIS A 244 27.42 -13.86 -0.34
C HIS A 244 26.27 -12.90 -0.01
N VAL A 245 25.22 -12.81 -0.84
CA VAL A 245 24.13 -11.83 -0.66
C VAL A 245 23.51 -11.89 0.73
N SER A 246 23.20 -13.09 1.23
CA SER A 246 22.51 -13.29 2.51
C SER A 246 23.32 -12.84 3.73
N THR A 247 24.64 -12.70 3.59
CA THR A 247 25.56 -12.29 4.67
C THR A 247 26.18 -10.91 4.44
N HIS A 248 25.93 -10.30 3.28
CA HIS A 248 26.50 -9.00 2.93
C HIS A 248 25.88 -7.88 3.79
N TYR A 249 26.68 -6.88 4.17
CA TYR A 249 26.21 -5.78 5.02
C TYR A 249 25.10 -4.95 4.34
N SER A 250 25.10 -4.90 3.00
CA SER A 250 24.12 -4.16 2.20
C SER A 250 22.88 -4.97 1.82
N ARG A 251 22.69 -6.18 2.38
CA ARG A 251 21.55 -7.06 2.03
C ARG A 251 20.17 -6.49 2.33
N ASN A 252 20.09 -5.50 3.21
CA ASN A 252 18.86 -4.80 3.58
C ASN A 252 18.90 -3.32 3.14
N VAL A 253 19.92 -2.90 2.39
CA VAL A 253 20.01 -1.54 1.86
C VAL A 253 19.23 -1.54 0.56
N MET A 254 18.14 -0.77 0.51
CA MET A 254 17.32 -0.62 -0.69
C MET A 254 18.13 0.02 -1.81
N ASP A 255 18.09 -0.56 -3.00
CA ASP A 255 18.68 0.01 -4.22
C ASP A 255 17.63 0.74 -5.06
N GLN A 256 16.46 0.11 -5.24
CA GLN A 256 15.35 0.66 -6.02
C GLN A 256 14.16 0.99 -5.12
N TYR A 257 13.57 2.17 -5.32
CA TYR A 257 12.34 2.59 -4.66
C TYR A 257 11.64 3.64 -5.54
N ILE A 258 10.35 3.84 -5.33
CA ILE A 258 9.59 4.90 -6.01
C ILE A 258 9.91 6.24 -5.34
N GLY A 259 10.26 7.24 -6.15
CA GLY A 259 10.68 8.58 -5.72
C GLY A 259 12.17 8.86 -5.96
N CYS A 260 12.95 7.87 -6.43
CA CYS A 260 14.36 8.07 -6.75
C CYS A 260 14.56 8.81 -8.09
N GLY A 261 13.56 8.80 -8.98
CA GLY A 261 13.57 9.51 -10.26
C GLY A 261 14.14 8.71 -11.44
N TYR A 262 14.60 7.49 -11.17
CA TYR A 262 15.18 6.57 -12.14
C TYR A 262 14.87 5.12 -11.75
N CYS A 263 13.70 4.88 -11.13
CA CYS A 263 13.35 3.53 -10.70
C CYS A 263 13.34 2.56 -11.89
N GLU A 264 13.72 1.31 -11.66
CA GLU A 264 13.64 0.24 -12.66
C GLU A 264 12.58 -0.80 -12.24
N PRO A 265 11.30 -0.63 -12.65
CA PRO A 265 10.25 -1.56 -12.28
C PRO A 265 10.46 -2.94 -12.91
N GLU A 266 10.37 -3.98 -12.09
CA GLU A 266 10.30 -5.36 -12.55
C GLU A 266 8.84 -5.80 -12.59
N SER A 267 8.42 -6.40 -13.70
CA SER A 267 7.01 -6.76 -13.93
C SER A 267 6.88 -8.12 -14.62
N GLY A 268 5.72 -8.75 -14.44
CA GLY A 268 5.51 -10.10 -14.96
C GLY A 268 4.08 -10.58 -14.84
N SER A 269 3.88 -11.86 -15.17
CA SER A 269 2.59 -12.52 -14.99
C SER A 269 2.77 -13.96 -14.53
N LEU A 270 1.78 -14.49 -13.82
CA LEU A 270 1.74 -15.89 -13.42
C LEU A 270 0.33 -16.47 -13.56
N GLY A 271 0.27 -17.71 -14.02
CA GLY A 271 -0.99 -18.46 -14.14
C GLY A 271 -1.48 -18.95 -12.79
N LEU A 272 -2.78 -18.83 -12.57
CA LEU A 272 -3.49 -19.12 -11.33
C LEU A 272 -4.41 -20.32 -11.49
N LYS A 273 -4.55 -21.09 -10.41
CA LYS A 273 -5.44 -22.23 -10.25
C LYS A 273 -6.34 -21.99 -9.05
N ARG A 274 -7.46 -22.70 -9.03
CA ARG A 274 -8.37 -22.70 -7.89
C ARG A 274 -7.62 -23.06 -6.60
N ARG A 275 -7.87 -22.29 -5.54
CA ARG A 275 -7.21 -22.34 -4.21
C ARG A 275 -5.78 -21.82 -4.14
N ASP A 276 -5.24 -21.30 -5.23
CA ASP A 276 -3.99 -20.55 -5.12
C ASP A 276 -4.20 -19.30 -4.28
N LEU A 277 -3.17 -18.95 -3.51
CA LEU A 277 -3.09 -17.67 -2.83
C LEU A 277 -2.00 -16.84 -3.49
N VAL A 278 -2.36 -15.63 -3.91
CA VAL A 278 -1.43 -14.55 -4.24
C VAL A 278 -1.27 -13.72 -2.99
N ILE A 279 -0.05 -13.63 -2.46
CA ILE A 279 0.24 -12.98 -1.18
C ILE A 279 1.25 -11.86 -1.40
N LEU A 280 0.87 -10.64 -1.05
CA LEU A 280 1.77 -9.48 -1.00
C LEU A 280 2.11 -9.20 0.46
N MET A 281 3.37 -8.91 0.75
CA MET A 281 3.81 -8.56 2.11
C MET A 281 4.97 -7.56 2.11
N THR A 282 4.98 -6.68 3.12
CA THR A 282 6.11 -5.78 3.41
C THR A 282 7.21 -6.48 4.22
N ASP A 283 8.33 -5.80 4.38
CA ASP A 283 9.57 -6.38 4.92
C ASP A 283 9.48 -6.74 6.42
N GLY A 284 8.64 -6.04 7.17
CA GLY A 284 8.37 -6.33 8.57
C GLY A 284 7.85 -7.74 8.81
N LEU A 285 7.29 -8.39 7.77
CA LEU A 285 6.97 -9.82 7.82
C LEU A 285 8.17 -10.70 7.46
N HIS A 286 8.70 -10.59 6.25
CA HIS A 286 9.64 -11.58 5.70
C HIS A 286 11.08 -11.42 6.21
N LYS A 287 11.46 -10.25 6.75
CA LYS A 287 12.72 -10.09 7.50
C LYS A 287 12.62 -10.72 8.90
N THR A 288 11.40 -10.93 9.40
CA THR A 288 11.12 -11.46 10.74
C THR A 288 10.85 -12.96 10.73
N ILE A 289 10.16 -13.49 9.70
CA ILE A 289 9.74 -14.88 9.61
C ILE A 289 10.34 -15.55 8.37
N PRO A 290 11.10 -16.66 8.52
CA PRO A 290 11.59 -17.42 7.37
C PRO A 290 10.46 -18.04 6.54
N ASP A 291 10.70 -18.21 5.23
CA ASP A 291 9.75 -18.75 4.26
C ASP A 291 9.17 -20.11 4.66
N GLU A 292 9.99 -21.02 5.22
CA GLU A 292 9.53 -22.33 5.68
C GLU A 292 8.48 -22.19 6.79
N LYS A 293 8.69 -21.23 7.69
CA LYS A 293 7.78 -20.96 8.79
C LYS A 293 6.50 -20.29 8.31
N MET A 294 6.60 -19.36 7.36
CA MET A 294 5.43 -18.79 6.70
C MET A 294 4.60 -19.88 6.01
N ALA A 295 5.23 -20.80 5.30
CA ALA A 295 4.55 -21.93 4.66
C ALA A 295 3.88 -22.88 5.67
N GLU A 296 4.47 -23.11 6.86
CA GLU A 296 3.81 -23.83 7.95
C GLU A 296 2.53 -23.15 8.44
N ILE A 297 2.60 -21.84 8.66
CA ILE A 297 1.48 -21.03 9.14
C ILE A 297 0.33 -21.08 8.12
N LEU A 298 0.65 -20.87 6.83
CA LEU A 298 -0.32 -20.89 5.74
C LEU A 298 -1.05 -22.24 5.58
N ARG A 299 -0.35 -23.36 5.84
CA ARG A 299 -0.91 -24.72 5.82
C ARG A 299 -1.92 -24.99 6.93
N LYS A 300 -1.68 -24.46 8.14
CA LYS A 300 -2.50 -24.74 9.33
C LYS A 300 -3.84 -24.01 9.32
N SER A 301 -3.88 -22.85 8.68
CA SER A 301 -5.04 -21.96 8.64
C SER A 301 -5.93 -22.22 7.43
N SER A 302 -7.25 -22.15 7.64
CA SER A 302 -8.25 -22.56 6.63
C SER A 302 -8.79 -21.40 5.80
N SER A 303 -8.92 -20.21 6.36
CA SER A 303 -9.39 -19.00 5.67
C SER A 303 -8.25 -18.01 5.40
N ILE A 304 -8.38 -17.19 4.36
CA ILE A 304 -7.41 -16.12 4.04
C ILE A 304 -7.17 -15.15 5.20
N GLU A 305 -8.22 -14.83 5.96
CA GLU A 305 -8.10 -13.98 7.14
C GLU A 305 -7.32 -14.66 8.27
N SER A 306 -7.64 -15.92 8.58
CA SER A 306 -6.92 -16.66 9.62
C SER A 306 -5.45 -16.83 9.26
N ARG A 307 -5.13 -17.01 7.96
CA ARG A 307 -3.76 -17.03 7.44
C ARG A 307 -3.04 -15.69 7.68
N ALA A 308 -3.61 -14.59 7.22
CA ALA A 308 -3.02 -13.26 7.38
C ALA A 308 -2.84 -12.87 8.85
N ARG A 309 -3.85 -13.12 9.70
CA ARG A 309 -3.76 -12.85 11.14
C ARG A 309 -2.72 -13.72 11.85
N SER A 310 -2.56 -14.98 11.43
CA SER A 310 -1.54 -15.88 12.01
C SER A 310 -0.13 -15.46 11.61
N LEU A 311 0.06 -14.99 10.36
CA LEU A 311 1.33 -14.43 9.90
C LEU A 311 1.68 -13.16 10.69
N LEU A 312 0.73 -12.23 10.82
CA LEU A 312 0.89 -11.03 11.64
C LEU A 312 1.21 -11.38 13.10
N GLY A 313 0.45 -12.29 13.71
CA GLY A 313 0.67 -12.73 15.09
C GLY A 313 2.09 -13.27 15.30
N ALA A 314 2.56 -14.12 14.39
CA ALA A 314 3.91 -14.66 14.44
C ALA A 314 4.99 -13.57 14.29
N ALA A 315 4.77 -12.54 13.47
CA ALA A 315 5.73 -11.43 13.34
C ALA A 315 5.78 -10.57 14.60
N LEU A 316 4.61 -10.29 15.20
CA LEU A 316 4.51 -9.57 16.46
C LEU A 316 5.11 -10.36 17.64
N GLU A 317 5.01 -11.69 17.63
CA GLU A 317 5.66 -12.56 18.62
C GLU A 317 7.19 -12.55 18.49
N ASN A 318 7.72 -12.32 17.28
CA ASN A 318 9.15 -12.19 17.02
C ASN A 318 9.66 -10.73 17.13
N GLY A 319 8.92 -9.87 17.85
CA GLY A 319 9.32 -8.52 18.20
C GLY A 319 8.44 -7.44 17.59
N GLY A 320 7.94 -7.63 16.37
CA GLY A 320 7.18 -6.61 15.65
C GLY A 320 7.96 -5.29 15.52
N ASN A 321 9.20 -5.40 15.04
CA ASN A 321 10.14 -4.29 15.01
C ASN A 321 9.84 -3.27 13.91
N ASP A 322 8.99 -3.63 12.95
CA ASP A 322 8.63 -2.81 11.80
C ASP A 322 7.11 -2.81 11.58
N ASN A 323 6.66 -1.98 10.64
CA ASN A 323 5.33 -2.03 10.08
C ASN A 323 5.13 -3.34 9.31
N ILE A 324 3.92 -3.90 9.39
CA ILE A 324 3.61 -5.22 8.84
C ILE A 324 2.31 -5.11 8.06
N THR A 325 2.41 -5.29 6.76
CA THR A 325 1.27 -5.29 5.86
C THR A 325 1.21 -6.55 5.03
N ILE A 326 0.02 -7.14 4.96
CA ILE A 326 -0.23 -8.43 4.31
C ILE A 326 -1.53 -8.34 3.52
N VAL A 327 -1.46 -8.65 2.22
CA VAL A 327 -2.65 -8.83 1.37
C VAL A 327 -2.66 -10.26 0.85
N VAL A 328 -3.76 -10.98 1.09
CA VAL A 328 -3.96 -12.36 0.64
C VAL A 328 -5.16 -12.41 -0.30
N ALA A 329 -4.92 -12.74 -1.57
CA ALA A 329 -5.95 -12.97 -2.57
C ALA A 329 -6.05 -14.47 -2.90
N GLU A 330 -7.20 -15.08 -2.65
CA GLU A 330 -7.51 -16.49 -2.94
C GLU A 330 -8.38 -16.63 -4.18
N VAL A 331 -7.97 -17.55 -5.07
CA VAL A 331 -8.75 -17.91 -6.26
C VAL A 331 -9.84 -18.90 -5.88
N THR A 332 -11.10 -18.48 -5.89
CA THR A 332 -12.22 -19.26 -5.34
C THR A 332 -12.98 -20.09 -6.38
N ARG A 333 -12.85 -19.78 -7.68
CA ARG A 333 -13.76 -20.23 -8.74
C ARG A 333 -14.35 -21.64 -8.53
N LYS A 334 -15.67 -21.69 -8.33
CA LYS A 334 -16.50 -22.80 -8.81
C LYS A 334 -16.56 -22.70 -10.33
N ILE A 335 -15.98 -23.65 -11.05
CA ILE A 335 -16.16 -23.79 -12.50
C ILE A 335 -17.55 -24.38 -12.70
N TYR A 336 -18.56 -23.56 -13.00
CA TYR A 336 -19.68 -24.07 -13.77
C TYR A 336 -19.21 -24.14 -15.23
N LYS A 337 -19.16 -25.37 -15.75
CA LYS A 337 -18.99 -25.64 -17.18
C LYS A 337 -20.21 -25.14 -17.94
#